data_AF-T0Y141-F1
#
_entry.id   AF-T0Y141-F1
#
_cell.length_a   1.000
_cell.length_b   1.000
_cell.length_c   1.000
_cell.angle_alpha   90.00
_cell.angle_beta   90.00
_cell.angle_gamma   90.00
#
_symmetry.space_group_name_H-M   'P 1'
#
loop_
_entity.id
_entity.type
_entity.pdbx_description
1 polymer ?
#
loop_
_entity_poly.entity_id
_entity_poly.type
_entity_poly.pdbx_seq_one_letter_code
_entity_poly.pdbx_strand_id
1 'polypeptide(L)'
;LKNKKEQFENPEPADKLVQVREWTKTWEYREKNFAREALTVNPAKACQPLGAVFAAVGFESTMPFVHGSQGCVAYYRSHLSRHFKEPTSCVSSSMTEDAAVFGGLNNMIDGLANTYAMYNPR
;
A
#
# COMPACT_ATOMS: atom_id res chain seq x y z
N LEU A 1 14.25 24.80 14.14
CA LEU A 1 13.64 23.59 14.72
C LEU A 1 13.31 23.75 16.21
N LYS A 2 14.23 24.20 17.07
CA LYS A 2 14.00 24.39 18.52
C LYS A 2 12.77 25.25 18.85
N ASN A 3 12.71 26.47 18.31
CA ASN A 3 11.57 27.38 18.56
C ASN A 3 10.23 26.78 18.14
N LYS A 4 10.20 25.99 17.05
CA LYS A 4 8.98 25.30 16.60
C LYS A 4 8.51 24.31 17.65
N LYS A 5 9.43 23.48 18.15
CA LYS A 5 9.15 22.47 19.16
C LYS A 5 8.66 23.09 20.46
N GLU A 6 9.34 24.13 20.93
CA GLU A 6 9.03 24.78 22.21
C GLU A 6 7.73 25.58 22.16
N GLN A 7 7.43 26.24 21.03
CA GLN A 7 6.30 27.16 20.96
C GLN A 7 5.03 26.53 20.39
N PHE A 8 5.14 25.46 19.57
CA PHE A 8 4.00 25.01 18.76
C PHE A 8 3.76 23.48 18.73
N GLU A 9 4.64 22.64 19.29
CA GLU A 9 4.50 21.17 19.19
C GLU A 9 3.97 20.49 20.46
N ASN A 10 3.81 21.21 21.57
CA ASN A 10 3.43 20.66 22.89
C ASN A 10 4.19 19.36 23.25
N PRO A 11 5.54 19.40 23.31
CA PRO A 11 6.35 18.20 23.44
C PRO A 11 6.23 17.60 24.84
N GLU A 12 6.16 16.27 24.91
CA GLU A 12 6.31 15.55 26.18
C GLU A 12 7.70 15.84 26.80
N PRO A 13 7.80 15.91 28.13
CA PRO A 13 9.06 16.09 28.85
C PRO A 13 10.12 15.04 28.45
N ALA A 14 11.38 15.47 28.36
CA ALA A 14 12.47 14.64 27.84
C ALA A 14 12.77 13.41 28.71
N ASP A 15 12.64 13.56 30.03
CA ASP A 15 12.74 12.48 31.03
C ASP A 15 11.67 11.41 30.81
N LYS A 16 10.41 11.81 30.57
CA LYS A 16 9.32 10.88 30.27
C LYS A 16 9.53 10.13 28.95
N LEU A 17 10.06 10.80 27.92
CA LEU A 17 10.42 10.15 26.66
C LEU A 17 11.49 9.06 26.88
N VAL A 18 12.52 9.35 27.68
CA VAL A 18 13.56 8.36 28.03
C VAL A 18 12.95 7.21 28.81
N GLN A 19 12.11 7.49 29.81
CA GLN A 19 11.44 6.48 30.62
C GLN A 19 10.62 5.50 29.76
N VAL A 20 9.76 6.02 28.88
CA VAL A 20 8.93 5.20 27.98
C VAL A 20 9.81 4.40 27.03
N ARG A 21 10.87 5.00 26.46
CA ARG A 21 11.79 4.31 25.56
C ARG A 21 12.54 3.16 26.23
N GLU A 22 12.94 3.32 27.48
CA GLU A 22 13.59 2.22 28.21
C GLU A 22 12.56 1.14 28.60
N TRP A 23 11.32 1.51 28.95
CA TRP A 23 10.24 0.56 29.19
C TRP A 23 9.92 -0.30 27.95
N THR A 24 9.92 0.24 26.73
CA THR A 24 9.64 -0.54 25.51
C THR A 24 10.69 -1.61 25.19
N LYS A 25 11.85 -1.59 25.86
CA LYS A 25 12.90 -2.60 25.74
C LYS A 25 12.78 -3.73 26.78
N THR A 26 11.85 -3.62 27.74
CA THR A 26 11.72 -4.57 28.85
C THR A 26 10.95 -5.84 28.46
N TRP A 27 11.10 -6.89 29.27
CA TRP A 27 10.30 -8.11 29.17
C TRP A 27 8.82 -7.87 29.48
N GLU A 28 8.50 -6.96 30.42
CA GLU A 28 7.12 -6.60 30.72
C GLU A 28 6.41 -6.04 29.48
N TYR A 29 7.07 -5.13 28.77
CA TYR A 29 6.52 -4.59 27.52
C TYR A 29 6.40 -5.66 26.44
N ARG A 30 7.39 -6.56 26.33
CA ARG A 30 7.33 -7.68 25.39
C ARG A 30 6.06 -8.51 25.58
N GLU A 31 5.76 -8.93 26.81
CA GLU A 31 4.57 -9.76 27.05
C GLU A 31 3.27 -9.04 26.65
N LYS A 32 3.16 -7.74 26.97
CA LYS A 32 2.04 -6.90 26.50
C LYS A 32 2.00 -6.79 24.97
N ASN A 33 3.16 -6.68 24.33
CA ASN A 33 3.29 -6.58 22.88
C ASN A 33 2.87 -7.87 22.17
N PHE A 34 3.21 -9.03 22.72
CA PHE A 34 2.83 -10.35 22.20
C PHE A 34 1.37 -10.72 22.50
N ALA A 35 0.79 -10.16 23.56
CA ALA A 35 -0.63 -10.35 23.90
C ALA A 35 -1.61 -9.54 23.01
N ARG A 36 -1.12 -8.84 21.97
CA ARG A 36 -2.00 -8.11 21.04
C ARG A 36 -2.76 -9.07 20.13
N GLU A 37 -4.07 -8.88 20.03
CA GLU A 37 -4.93 -9.69 19.16
C GLU A 37 -5.42 -8.94 17.91
N ALA A 38 -5.53 -7.60 17.96
CA ALA A 38 -6.11 -6.80 16.87
C ALA A 38 -5.10 -5.85 16.18
N LEU A 39 -4.25 -5.19 16.96
CA LEU A 39 -3.31 -4.20 16.43
C LEU A 39 -2.13 -4.89 15.75
N THR A 40 -1.81 -4.46 14.52
CA THR A 40 -0.58 -4.82 13.80
C THR A 40 0.32 -3.59 13.66
N VAL A 41 1.62 -3.75 13.90
CA VAL A 41 2.63 -2.68 13.76
C VAL A 41 3.78 -3.24 12.92
N ASN A 42 4.24 -2.46 11.93
CA ASN A 42 5.32 -2.84 11.01
C ASN A 42 5.15 -4.24 10.40
N PRO A 43 4.06 -4.49 9.64
CA PRO A 43 3.80 -5.80 9.08
C PRO A 43 4.93 -6.24 8.12
N ALA A 44 5.36 -7.49 8.23
CA ALA A 44 6.30 -8.14 7.32
C ALA A 44 5.57 -8.89 6.19
N LYS A 45 4.51 -8.30 5.63
CA LYS A 45 3.72 -8.84 4.51
C LYS A 45 3.10 -7.71 3.70
N ALA A 46 2.79 -7.99 2.44
CA ALA A 46 1.97 -7.14 1.58
C ALA A 46 0.64 -7.84 1.22
N CYS A 47 -0.22 -7.18 0.44
CA CYS A 47 -1.49 -7.76 0.01
C CYS A 47 -1.35 -8.55 -1.31
N GLN A 48 -2.30 -9.46 -1.54
CA GLN A 48 -2.31 -10.42 -2.65
C GLN A 48 -2.07 -9.83 -4.06
N PRO A 49 -2.74 -8.74 -4.50
CA PRO A 49 -2.62 -8.26 -5.88
C PRO A 49 -1.22 -7.74 -6.23
N LEU A 50 -0.38 -7.36 -5.26
CA LEU A 50 1.03 -7.06 -5.53
C LEU A 50 1.74 -8.28 -6.14
N GLY A 51 1.48 -9.47 -5.60
CA GLY A 51 2.01 -10.73 -6.12
C GLY A 51 1.40 -11.11 -7.47
N ALA A 52 0.11 -10.87 -7.67
CA ALA A 52 -0.56 -11.12 -8.96
C ALA A 52 0.04 -10.25 -10.08
N VAL A 53 0.28 -8.96 -9.81
CA VAL A 53 0.96 -8.05 -10.75
C VAL A 53 2.38 -8.55 -11.04
N PHE A 54 3.14 -8.92 -10.02
CA PHE A 54 4.51 -9.42 -10.18
C PHE A 54 4.56 -10.73 -10.99
N ALA A 55 3.59 -11.62 -10.83
CA ALA A 55 3.48 -12.82 -11.65
C ALA A 55 3.09 -12.48 -13.10
N ALA A 56 2.11 -11.59 -13.29
CA ALA A 56 1.60 -11.24 -14.62
C ALA A 56 2.64 -10.59 -15.54
N VAL A 57 3.54 -9.76 -15.00
CA VAL A 57 4.65 -9.17 -15.80
C VAL A 57 5.66 -10.21 -16.30
N GLY A 58 5.61 -11.45 -15.79
CA GLY A 58 6.46 -12.54 -16.25
C GLY A 58 6.01 -13.24 -17.53
N PHE A 59 4.81 -12.93 -18.03
CA PHE A 59 4.27 -13.50 -19.26
C PHE A 59 4.52 -12.58 -20.47
N GLU A 60 4.83 -13.17 -21.62
CA GLU A 60 5.13 -12.41 -22.86
C GLU A 60 3.97 -11.46 -23.21
N SER A 61 4.29 -10.20 -23.49
CA SER A 61 3.34 -9.18 -23.95
C SER A 61 2.07 -9.04 -23.08
N THR A 62 2.17 -9.32 -21.78
CA THR A 62 1.04 -9.29 -20.85
C THR A 62 0.97 -7.97 -20.09
N MET A 63 -0.21 -7.34 -20.05
CA MET A 63 -0.47 -6.15 -19.23
C MET A 63 -1.20 -6.55 -17.94
N PRO A 64 -0.59 -6.38 -16.75
CA PRO A 64 -1.29 -6.60 -15.50
C PRO A 64 -2.48 -5.64 -15.37
N PHE A 65 -3.67 -6.20 -15.19
CA PHE A 65 -4.93 -5.47 -15.04
C PHE A 65 -5.55 -5.80 -13.68
N VAL A 66 -5.70 -4.79 -12.81
CA VAL A 66 -6.33 -4.96 -11.50
C VAL A 66 -7.70 -4.29 -11.51
N HIS A 67 -8.76 -5.08 -11.50
CA HIS A 67 -10.12 -4.58 -11.37
C HIS A 67 -10.33 -4.00 -9.97
N GLY A 68 -10.75 -2.73 -9.87
CA GLY A 68 -10.98 -2.06 -8.59
C GLY A 68 -10.46 -0.63 -8.54
N SER A 69 -10.00 -0.23 -7.35
CA SER A 69 -9.51 1.13 -7.09
C SER A 69 -8.14 1.36 -7.73
N GLN A 70 -7.99 2.49 -8.42
CA GLN A 70 -6.72 2.92 -9.01
C GLN A 70 -5.61 3.20 -7.99
N GLY A 71 -5.94 3.53 -6.74
CA GLY A 71 -4.95 3.81 -5.70
C GLY A 71 -4.06 2.59 -5.40
N CYS A 72 -4.65 1.40 -5.45
CA CYS A 72 -3.95 0.12 -5.31
C CYS A 72 -2.83 -0.02 -6.36
N VAL A 73 -3.15 0.22 -7.64
CA VAL A 73 -2.21 0.09 -8.76
C VAL A 73 -1.05 1.10 -8.64
N ALA A 74 -1.32 2.34 -8.22
CA ALA A 74 -0.26 3.31 -7.98
C ALA A 74 0.74 2.82 -6.91
N TYR A 75 0.26 2.20 -5.84
CA TYR A 75 1.11 1.60 -4.81
C TYR A 75 1.91 0.40 -5.34
N TYR A 76 1.29 -0.51 -6.09
CA TYR A 76 1.98 -1.70 -6.61
C TYR A 76 3.12 -1.33 -7.55
N ARG A 77 2.85 -0.44 -8.51
CA ARG A 77 3.85 0.08 -9.45
C ARG A 77 5.00 0.74 -8.69
N SER A 78 4.69 1.64 -7.75
CA SER A 78 5.71 2.33 -6.97
C SER A 78 6.52 1.37 -6.08
N HIS A 79 5.90 0.34 -5.53
CA HIS A 79 6.57 -0.65 -4.68
C HIS A 79 7.60 -1.45 -5.49
N LEU A 80 7.19 -1.99 -6.64
CA LEU A 80 8.07 -2.78 -7.52
C LEU A 80 9.15 -1.90 -8.16
N SER A 81 8.81 -0.71 -8.68
CA SER A 81 9.80 0.23 -9.25
C SER A 81 10.84 0.70 -8.24
N ARG A 82 10.48 0.92 -6.97
CA ARG A 82 11.47 1.27 -5.94
C ARG A 82 12.45 0.15 -5.65
N HIS A 83 12.00 -1.11 -5.71
CA HIS A 83 12.84 -2.27 -5.48
C HIS A 83 13.75 -2.58 -6.68
N PHE A 84 13.17 -2.71 -7.87
CA PHE A 84 13.90 -3.13 -9.07
C PHE A 84 14.57 -2.00 -9.84
N LYS A 85 14.24 -0.73 -9.53
CA LYS A 85 14.70 0.46 -10.27
C LYS A 85 14.28 0.52 -11.73
N GLU A 86 13.24 -0.24 -12.08
CA GLU A 86 12.68 -0.32 -13.44
C GLU A 86 11.22 0.15 -13.50
N PRO A 87 10.73 0.58 -14.68
CA PRO A 87 9.32 0.83 -14.88
C PRO A 87 8.47 -0.41 -14.58
N THR A 88 7.41 -0.25 -13.80
CA THR A 88 6.40 -1.30 -13.60
C THR A 88 5.08 -0.83 -14.21
N SER A 89 4.65 -1.51 -15.28
CA SER A 89 3.38 -1.28 -15.96
C SER A 89 2.27 -2.12 -15.34
N CYS A 90 1.15 -1.46 -15.02
CA CYS A 90 -0.07 -2.09 -14.51
C CYS A 90 -1.20 -1.07 -14.66
N VAL A 91 -2.39 -1.54 -15.03
CA VAL A 91 -3.59 -0.70 -15.22
C VAL A 91 -4.69 -1.05 -14.23
N SER A 92 -5.61 -0.11 -14.04
CA SER A 92 -6.81 -0.27 -13.20
C SER A 92 -8.06 -0.02 -14.04
N SER A 93 -9.18 -0.66 -13.67
CA SER A 93 -10.50 -0.30 -14.18
C SER A 93 -11.10 0.95 -13.51
N SER A 94 -10.43 1.48 -12.48
CA SER A 94 -10.77 2.74 -11.78
C SER A 94 -12.21 2.82 -11.27
N MET A 95 -12.61 1.82 -10.47
CA MET A 95 -13.91 1.85 -9.78
C MET A 95 -13.96 3.00 -8.75
N THR A 96 -15.08 3.73 -8.76
CA THR A 96 -15.43 4.78 -7.81
C THR A 96 -16.54 4.28 -6.87
N GLU A 97 -17.02 5.16 -5.98
CA GLU A 97 -18.10 4.84 -5.03
C GLU A 97 -19.42 4.44 -5.72
N ASP A 98 -19.69 4.94 -6.93
CA ASP A 98 -20.89 4.57 -7.71
C ASP A 98 -20.97 3.06 -7.98
N ALA A 99 -19.81 2.42 -8.15
CA ALA A 99 -19.74 0.97 -8.37
C ALA A 99 -20.13 0.15 -7.13
N ALA A 100 -20.24 0.77 -5.95
CA ALA A 100 -20.79 0.11 -4.77
C ALA A 100 -22.30 -0.15 -4.91
N VAL A 101 -23.01 0.65 -5.72
CA VAL A 101 -24.44 0.48 -5.99
C VAL A 101 -24.66 -0.45 -7.18
N PHE A 102 -23.93 -0.21 -8.28
CA PHE A 102 -24.22 -0.83 -9.58
C PHE A 102 -23.22 -1.92 -9.99
N GLY A 103 -22.20 -2.18 -9.18
CA GLY A 103 -21.09 -3.06 -9.53
C GLY A 103 -20.12 -2.42 -10.53
N GLY A 104 -19.01 -3.12 -10.79
CA GLY A 104 -17.92 -2.64 -11.66
C GLY A 104 -17.98 -3.10 -13.11
N LEU A 105 -19.12 -3.60 -13.61
CA LEU A 105 -19.18 -4.21 -14.95
C LEU A 105 -18.79 -3.23 -16.07
N ASN A 106 -19.32 -2.00 -16.04
CA ASN A 106 -18.98 -0.99 -17.03
C ASN A 106 -17.48 -0.63 -16.98
N ASN A 107 -16.92 -0.51 -15.77
CA ASN A 107 -15.48 -0.31 -15.58
C ASN A 107 -14.65 -1.44 -16.20
N MET A 108 -15.12 -2.68 -16.12
CA MET A 108 -14.44 -3.82 -16.73
C MET A 108 -14.49 -3.76 -18.26
N ILE A 109 -15.68 -3.52 -18.83
CA ILE A 109 -15.87 -3.44 -20.29
C ILE A 109 -14.98 -2.34 -20.88
N ASP A 110 -15.11 -1.12 -20.37
CA ASP A 110 -14.37 0.03 -20.87
C ASP A 110 -12.87 -0.10 -20.52
N GLY A 111 -12.56 -0.61 -19.33
CA GLY A 111 -11.18 -0.81 -18.89
C GLY A 111 -10.41 -1.77 -19.79
N LEU A 112 -11.00 -2.91 -20.16
CA LEU A 112 -10.38 -3.88 -21.06
C LEU A 112 -10.24 -3.31 -22.48
N ALA A 113 -11.29 -2.69 -23.01
CA ALA A 113 -11.26 -2.07 -24.34
C ALA A 113 -10.18 -0.97 -24.44
N ASN A 114 -10.13 -0.07 -23.46
CA ASN A 114 -9.14 1.01 -23.42
C ASN A 114 -7.71 0.46 -23.23
N THR A 115 -7.54 -0.56 -22.38
CA THR A 115 -6.22 -1.18 -22.17
C THR A 115 -5.71 -1.80 -23.46
N TYR A 116 -6.57 -2.53 -24.17
CA TYR A 116 -6.22 -3.14 -25.44
C TYR A 116 -5.85 -2.09 -26.49
N ALA A 117 -6.70 -1.06 -26.67
CA ALA A 117 -6.49 -0.02 -27.66
C ALA A 117 -5.21 0.82 -27.41
N MET A 118 -4.89 1.11 -26.15
CA MET A 118 -3.78 1.99 -25.78
C MET A 118 -2.43 1.28 -25.71
N TYR A 119 -2.42 0.01 -25.25
CA TYR A 119 -1.17 -0.69 -24.91
C TYR A 119 -0.92 -1.95 -25.75
N ASN A 120 -1.91 -2.41 -26.53
CA ASN A 120 -1.82 -3.57 -27.41
C ASN A 120 -1.16 -4.82 -26.77
N PRO A 121 -1.59 -5.26 -25.56
CA PRO A 121 -1.16 -6.54 -24.99
C PRO A 121 -1.67 -7.71 -25.84
N ARG A 122 -1.00 -8.87 -25.74
CA ARG A 122 -1.42 -10.11 -26.41
C ARG A 122 -2.54 -10.84 -25.67
#